data_AF-A0A256ZSE1-F1
#
_entry.id   AF-A0A256ZSE1-F1
#
_cell.length_a   1.000
_cell.length_b   1.000
_cell.length_c   1.000
_cell.angle_alpha   90.00
_cell.angle_beta   90.00
_cell.angle_gamma   90.00
#
_symmetry.space_group_name_H-M   'P 1'
#
loop_
_entity.id
_entity.type
_entity.pdbx_description
1 polymer ?
#
loop_
_entity_poly.entity_id
_entity_poly.type
_entity_poly.pdbx_seq_one_letter_code
_entity_poly.pdbx_strand_id
1 'polypeptide(L)' 'MKMVEKRQLVVPGDLLAEGDYVAGENTYKEGNRIYSQKIGLVDFDDKKI' A
#
# COMPACT_ATOMS: atom_id res chain seq x y z
N MET A 1 7.89 -9.41 -6.28
CA MET A 1 7.34 -8.03 -6.28
C MET A 1 5.86 -8.14 -6.61
N LYS A 2 4.99 -7.91 -5.62
CA LYS A 2 3.53 -7.96 -5.79
C LYS A 2 2.97 -6.62 -5.33
N MET A 3 2.15 -6.00 -6.15
CA MET A 3 1.54 -4.69 -5.92
C MET A 3 0.07 -4.77 -6.29
N VAL A 4 -0.79 -4.03 -5.61
CA VAL A 4 -2.19 -3.86 -6.04
C VAL A 4 -2.27 -2.94 -7.26
N GLU A 5 -3.39 -2.96 -7.98
CA GLU A 5 -3.55 -2.12 -9.17
C GLU A 5 -3.76 -0.64 -8.79
N LYS A 6 -3.28 0.26 -9.67
CA LYS A 6 -3.47 1.71 -9.49
C LYS A 6 -4.96 2.04 -9.49
N ARG A 7 -5.40 2.88 -8.54
CA ARG A 7 -6.81 3.26 -8.30
C ARG A 7 -7.74 2.08 -7.98
N GLN A 8 -7.21 1.01 -7.39
CA GLN A 8 -8.05 -0.03 -6.79
C GLN A 8 -8.68 0.49 -5.50
N LEU A 9 -9.96 0.13 -5.25
CA LEU A 9 -10.59 0.32 -3.95
C LEU A 9 -9.92 -0.59 -2.92
N VAL A 10 -9.50 -0.02 -1.80
CA VAL A 10 -8.87 -0.73 -0.69
C VAL A 10 -9.58 -0.42 0.62
N VAL A 11 -9.48 -1.34 1.57
CA VAL A 11 -9.98 -1.21 2.95
C VAL A 11 -8.84 -1.33 3.97
N PRO A 12 -9.02 -0.87 5.23
CA PRO A 12 -8.02 -1.04 6.27
C PRO A 12 -7.61 -2.52 6.43
N GLY A 13 -6.31 -2.78 6.40
CA GLY A 13 -5.74 -4.12 6.45
C GLY A 13 -5.47 -4.77 5.09
N ASP A 14 -5.89 -4.16 3.98
CA ASP A 14 -5.53 -4.65 2.64
C ASP A 14 -4.02 -4.51 2.39
N LEU A 15 -3.40 -5.57 1.87
CA LEU A 15 -2.01 -5.57 1.45
C LEU A 15 -1.86 -4.76 0.15
N LEU A 16 -1.10 -3.68 0.20
CA LEU A 16 -0.87 -2.79 -0.93
C LEU A 16 0.40 -3.16 -1.71
N ALA A 17 1.46 -3.52 -1.00
CA ALA A 17 2.73 -3.90 -1.60
C ALA A 17 3.57 -4.80 -0.66
N GLU A 18 4.45 -5.61 -1.25
CA GLU A 18 5.45 -6.40 -0.53
C GLU A 18 6.85 -6.20 -1.13
N GLY A 19 7.84 -5.93 -0.27
CA GLY A 19 9.25 -5.75 -0.62
C GLY A 19 9.85 -4.45 -0.07
N ASP A 20 10.81 -3.88 -0.80
CA ASP A 20 11.54 -2.66 -0.44
C ASP A 20 10.76 -1.38 -0.76
N TYR A 21 9.50 -1.35 -0.36
CA TYR A 21 8.64 -0.16 -0.46
C TYR A 21 8.67 0.67 0.81
N VAL A 22 8.35 1.95 0.63
CA VAL A 22 8.20 2.93 1.70
C VAL A 22 6.72 3.18 1.92
N ALA A 23 6.27 3.08 3.18
CA ALA A 23 4.92 3.45 3.55
C ALA A 23 4.74 4.97 3.44
N GLY A 24 3.78 5.38 2.63
CA GLY A 24 3.29 6.74 2.51
C GLY A 24 2.22 7.08 3.54
N GLU A 25 1.41 8.08 3.22
CA GLU A 25 0.33 8.52 4.11
C GLU A 25 -0.85 7.56 4.07
N ASN A 26 -1.46 7.31 5.22
CA ASN A 26 -2.57 6.36 5.38
C ASN A 26 -2.20 4.90 5.05
N THR A 27 -0.91 4.57 5.04
CA THR A 27 -0.41 3.18 4.94
C THR A 27 0.50 2.88 6.12
N TYR A 28 0.64 1.62 6.49
CA TYR A 28 1.56 1.18 7.55
C TYR A 28 2.39 -0.01 7.07
N LYS A 29 3.62 -0.12 7.57
CA LYS A 29 4.54 -1.20 7.21
C LYS A 29 4.68 -2.18 8.37
N GLU A 30 4.58 -3.46 8.08
CA GLU A 30 4.88 -4.56 9.01
C GLU A 30 5.85 -5.52 8.33
N GLY A 31 7.09 -5.55 8.82
CA GLY A 31 8.18 -6.29 8.17
C GLY A 31 8.45 -5.76 6.75
N ASN A 32 8.24 -6.61 5.75
CA ASN A 32 8.39 -6.27 4.34
C ASN A 32 7.05 -6.00 3.63
N ARG A 33 5.94 -5.87 4.35
CA ARG A 33 4.59 -5.67 3.79
C ARG A 33 4.04 -4.30 4.15
N ILE A 34 3.32 -3.68 3.21
CA ILE A 34 2.61 -2.41 3.40
C ILE A 34 1.13 -2.63 3.27
N TYR A 35 0.37 -2.05 4.20
CA TYR A 35 -1.07 -2.20 4.30
C TYR A 35 -1.78 -0.85 4.34
N SER A 36 -3.04 -0.80 3.92
CA SER A 36 -3.88 0.38 4.07
C SER A 36 -4.36 0.57 5.51
N GLN A 37 -4.42 1.82 5.97
CA GLN A 37 -5.04 2.21 7.23
C GLN A 37 -6.49 2.72 7.06
N LYS A 38 -6.92 3.00 5.83
CA LYS A 38 -8.22 3.63 5.53
C LYS A 38 -8.89 3.01 4.30
N ILE A 39 -10.19 3.26 4.17
CA ILE A 39 -10.91 2.95 2.92
C ILE A 39 -10.58 4.03 1.90
N GLY A 40 -10.25 3.67 0.67
CA GLY A 40 -9.91 4.64 -0.39
C GLY A 40 -9.47 4.02 -1.70
N LEU A 41 -8.98 4.87 -2.61
CA LEU A 41 -8.32 4.44 -3.84
C LEU A 41 -6.81 4.49 -3.63
N VAL A 42 -6.13 3.39 -3.90
CA VAL A 42 -4.66 3.34 -3.80
C VAL A 42 -4.01 4.05 -4.99
N ASP A 43 -2.98 4.83 -4.70
CA ASP A 43 -2.12 5.45 -5.70
C ASP A 43 -0.66 5.13 -5.38
N PHE A 44 0.21 5.16 -6.39
CA PHE A 44 1.62 4.81 -6.23
C PHE A 44 2.49 5.81 -6.96
N ASP A 45 3.54 6.27 -6.29
CA ASP A 45 4.54 7.17 -6.87
C ASP A 45 5.94 6.56 -6.65
N ASP A 46 6.53 6.03 -7.73
CA ASP A 46 7.77 5.23 -7.75
C ASP A 46 7.83 4.12 -6.69
N LYS A 47 8.35 4.44 -5.49
CA LYS A 47 8.58 3.51 -4.38
C LYS A 47 7.73 3.81 -3.14
N LYS A 48 6.91 4.87 -3.21
CA LYS A 48 6.04 5.30 -2.13
C LYS A 48 4.62 4.81 -2.41
N ILE A 49 4.07 4.15 -1.39
CA ILE A 49 2.73 3.57 -1.38
C ILE A 49 1.86 4.36 -0.40
#